data_AF-A0A235BBI6-F1
#
_entry.id   AF-A0A235BBI6-F1
#
_cell.length_a   1.000
_cell.length_b   1.000
_cell.length_c   1.000
_cell.angle_alpha   90.00
_cell.angle_beta   90.00
_cell.angle_gamma   90.00
#
_symmetry.space_group_name_H-M   'P 1'
#
loop_
_entity.id
_entity.type
_entity.pdbx_description
1 polymer ?
#
loop_
_entity_poly.entity_id
_entity_poly.type
_entity_poly.pdbx_seq_one_letter_code
_entity_poly.pdbx_strand_id
1 'polypeptide(L)'
;MGTEKMTMEERIQAFYRQSGGPNNSRIPQLMEKHLLYGKDHGMDGHRETFEDAVMDTVIQDPSLLLLFERFQRWRMSRKQDLKNNAELEKEIRQLQQEISDLKKRFSNESV
;
A
#
# COMPACT_ATOMS: atom_id res chain seq x y z
N MET A 1 -9.00 -37.51 5.30
CA MET A 1 -8.55 -37.25 6.69
C MET A 1 -8.38 -35.74 6.82
N GLY A 2 -9.00 -35.14 7.83
CA GLY A 2 -9.31 -33.71 7.89
C GLY A 2 -8.08 -32.81 7.89
N THR A 3 -8.10 -31.80 7.03
CA THR A 3 -7.18 -30.66 7.07
C THR A 3 -7.68 -29.67 8.13
N GLU A 4 -7.60 -30.04 9.41
CA GLU A 4 -7.71 -29.04 10.47
C GLU A 4 -6.48 -28.14 10.38
N LYS A 5 -6.70 -26.84 10.15
CA LYS A 5 -5.62 -25.85 10.14
C LYS A 5 -5.04 -25.79 11.55
N MET A 6 -3.82 -26.28 11.73
CA MET A 6 -3.11 -26.22 13.01
C MET A 6 -3.09 -24.79 13.54
N THR A 7 -3.37 -24.65 14.83
CA THR A 7 -3.22 -23.40 15.57
C THR A 7 -1.75 -22.95 15.57
N MET A 8 -1.50 -21.67 15.87
CA MET A 8 -0.14 -21.14 15.91
C MET A 8 0.73 -21.88 16.94
N GLU A 9 0.16 -22.17 18.10
CA GLU A 9 0.79 -22.92 19.18
C GLU A 9 1.17 -24.35 18.72
N GLU A 10 0.29 -25.03 18.01
CA GLU A 10 0.55 -26.37 17.47
C GLU A 10 1.65 -26.36 16.41
N ARG A 11 1.68 -25.33 15.54
CA ARG A 11 2.75 -25.13 14.56
C ARG A 11 4.11 -24.93 15.22
N ILE A 12 4.16 -24.11 16.27
CA ILE A 12 5.38 -23.86 17.05
C ILE A 12 5.87 -25.15 17.71
N GLN A 13 4.96 -25.92 18.34
CA GLN A 13 5.32 -27.19 18.95
C GLN A 13 5.78 -28.24 17.93
N ALA A 14 5.17 -28.29 16.74
CA ALA A 14 5.59 -29.16 15.66
C ALA A 14 7.00 -28.80 15.16
N PHE A 15 7.29 -27.51 14.99
CA PHE A 15 8.61 -27.02 14.61
C PHE A 15 9.69 -27.43 15.62
N TYR A 16 9.45 -27.25 16.92
CA TYR A 16 10.41 -27.67 17.94
C TYR A 16 10.61 -29.18 17.96
N ARG A 17 9.56 -29.98 17.75
CA ARG A 17 9.70 -31.45 17.65
C ARG A 17 10.56 -31.86 16.46
N GLN A 18 10.34 -31.25 15.30
CA GLN A 18 11.14 -31.52 14.09
C GLN A 18 12.59 -31.05 14.23
N SER A 19 12.80 -29.96 14.97
CA SER A 19 14.11 -29.37 15.21
C SER A 19 14.90 -30.06 16.32
N GLY A 20 14.49 -31.23 16.81
CA GLY A 20 15.22 -31.97 17.85
C GLY A 20 14.95 -31.50 19.29
N GLY A 21 13.84 -30.79 19.51
CA GLY A 21 13.38 -30.32 20.81
C GLY A 21 13.80 -28.88 21.13
N PRO A 22 13.16 -28.23 22.13
CA PRO A 22 13.36 -26.81 22.46
C PRO A 22 14.78 -26.45 22.94
N ASN A 23 15.59 -27.45 23.33
CA ASN A 23 16.96 -27.25 23.80
C ASN A 23 18.03 -27.43 22.71
N ASN A 24 17.65 -27.56 21.43
CA ASN A 24 18.63 -27.66 20.35
C ASN A 24 19.31 -26.29 20.12
N SER A 25 20.63 -26.24 20.30
CA SER A 25 21.45 -25.03 20.08
C SER A 25 21.41 -24.47 18.65
N ARG A 26 20.93 -25.27 17.68
CA ARG A 26 20.76 -24.88 16.28
C ARG A 26 19.40 -24.28 15.96
N ILE A 27 18.46 -24.24 16.92
CA ILE A 27 17.13 -23.61 16.72
C ILE A 27 17.22 -22.21 16.12
N PRO A 28 18.10 -21.30 16.59
CA PRO A 28 18.19 -19.96 16.01
C PRO A 28 18.52 -19.98 14.51
N GLN A 29 19.46 -20.85 14.10
CA GLN A 29 19.86 -21.00 12.69
C GLN A 29 18.78 -21.66 11.84
N LEU A 30 18.08 -22.66 12.39
CA LEU A 30 16.97 -23.33 11.72
C LEU A 30 15.77 -22.40 11.53
N MET A 31 15.48 -21.56 12.53
CA MET A 31 14.43 -20.56 12.47
C MET A 31 14.77 -19.46 11.47
N GLU A 32 16.00 -18.94 11.48
CA GLU A 32 16.47 -17.97 10.48
C GLU A 32 16.33 -18.52 9.06
N LYS A 33 16.76 -19.77 8.82
CA LYS A 33 16.57 -20.44 7.53
C LYS A 33 15.10 -20.62 7.18
N HIS A 34 14.24 -20.91 8.15
CA HIS A 34 12.79 -21.05 7.93
C HIS A 34 12.12 -19.70 7.64
N LEU A 35 12.61 -18.60 8.20
CA LEU A 35 12.13 -17.25 7.91
C LEU A 35 12.62 -16.72 6.55
N LEU A 36 13.77 -17.18 6.09
CA LEU A 36 14.35 -16.78 4.81
C LEU A 36 13.86 -17.63 3.63
N TYR A 37 13.57 -18.91 3.86
CA TYR A 37 13.26 -19.89 2.81
C TYR A 37 11.99 -20.70 3.10
N GLY A 38 11.20 -20.27 4.08
CA GLY A 38 9.96 -20.95 4.45
C GLY A 38 8.91 -20.82 3.35
N LYS A 39 8.13 -21.88 3.16
CA LYS A 39 7.03 -21.95 2.20
C LYS A 39 5.92 -20.90 2.43
N ASP A 40 5.90 -20.30 3.62
CA ASP A 40 4.96 -19.24 4.05
C ASP A 40 5.53 -17.82 3.81
N HIS A 41 6.72 -17.70 3.20
CA HIS A 41 7.25 -16.43 2.71
C HIS A 41 6.96 -16.33 1.21
N GLY A 42 6.63 -15.13 0.73
CA GLY A 42 6.37 -14.85 -0.68
C GLY A 42 7.47 -15.27 -1.66
N MET A 43 7.28 -14.96 -2.94
CA MET A 43 8.18 -15.35 -4.02
C MET A 43 9.68 -15.20 -3.67
N ASP A 44 10.43 -16.28 -3.82
CA ASP A 44 11.88 -16.33 -3.54
C ASP A 44 12.61 -15.16 -4.23
N GLY A 45 13.26 -14.31 -3.44
CA GLY A 45 14.03 -13.16 -3.91
C GLY A 45 13.24 -11.86 -4.11
N HIS A 46 11.93 -11.85 -3.87
CA HIS A 46 11.11 -10.63 -3.88
C HIS A 46 10.69 -10.27 -2.45
N ARG A 47 11.02 -9.06 -2.00
CA ARG A 47 10.52 -8.56 -0.71
C ARG A 47 9.05 -8.19 -0.92
N GLU A 48 8.15 -9.00 -0.37
CA GLU A 48 6.71 -8.69 -0.38
C GLU A 48 6.48 -7.27 0.12
N THR A 49 5.78 -6.48 -0.70
CA THR A 49 5.29 -5.17 -0.27
C THR A 49 3.89 -5.32 0.32
N PHE A 50 3.44 -4.28 1.02
CA PHE A 50 2.06 -4.27 1.54
C PHE A 50 1.05 -4.36 0.39
N GLU A 51 1.36 -3.74 -0.76
CA GLU A 51 0.55 -3.81 -1.96
C GLU A 51 0.42 -5.25 -2.49
N ASP A 52 1.51 -6.02 -2.46
CA ASP A 52 1.50 -7.43 -2.89
C ASP A 52 0.57 -8.26 -2.01
N ALA A 53 0.65 -8.10 -0.69
CA ALA A 53 -0.24 -8.79 0.26
C ALA A 53 -1.72 -8.42 0.08
N VAL A 54 -2.01 -7.15 -0.21
CA VAL A 54 -3.38 -6.69 -0.50
C VAL A 54 -3.86 -7.29 -1.83
N MET A 55 -3.02 -7.34 -2.86
CA MET A 55 -3.36 -7.94 -4.14
C MET A 55 -3.65 -9.43 -4.02
N ASP A 56 -2.81 -10.17 -3.29
CA ASP A 56 -3.02 -11.59 -3.05
C ASP A 56 -4.33 -11.86 -2.32
N THR A 57 -4.68 -11.01 -1.35
CA THR A 57 -5.96 -11.11 -0.64
C THR A 57 -7.15 -10.89 -1.58
N VAL A 58 -7.07 -9.91 -2.49
CA VAL A 58 -8.13 -9.64 -3.47
C VAL A 58 -8.23 -10.75 -4.51
N ILE A 59 -7.11 -11.34 -4.92
CA ILE A 59 -7.08 -12.47 -5.87
C ILE A 59 -7.69 -13.73 -5.24
N GLN A 60 -7.41 -13.98 -3.96
CA GLN A 60 -7.94 -15.13 -3.23
C GLN A 60 -9.45 -15.02 -2.94
N ASP A 61 -10.00 -13.81 -2.86
CA ASP A 61 -11.43 -13.56 -2.67
C ASP A 61 -12.00 -12.61 -3.76
N PRO A 62 -12.59 -13.18 -4.83
CA PRO A 62 -13.18 -12.41 -5.92
C PRO A 62 -14.26 -11.40 -5.49
N SER A 63 -14.87 -11.57 -4.32
CA SER A 63 -15.87 -10.60 -3.82
C SER A 63 -15.24 -9.24 -3.48
N LEU A 64 -13.95 -9.23 -3.14
CA LEU A 64 -13.18 -8.02 -2.84
C LEU A 64 -12.81 -7.23 -4.10
N LEU A 65 -12.87 -7.85 -5.28
CA LEU A 65 -12.52 -7.20 -6.55
C LEU A 65 -13.38 -5.95 -6.80
N LEU A 66 -14.69 -6.04 -6.51
CA LEU A 66 -15.61 -4.90 -6.67
C LEU A 66 -15.24 -3.73 -5.76
N LEU A 67 -14.85 -4.03 -4.51
CA LEU A 67 -14.43 -3.00 -3.55
C LEU A 67 -13.10 -2.39 -3.97
N PHE A 68 -12.17 -3.22 -4.44
CA PHE A 68 -10.87 -2.79 -4.94
C PHE A 68 -10.99 -1.86 -6.15
N GLU A 69 -11.79 -2.23 -7.15
CA GLU A 69 -12.07 -1.37 -8.31
C GLU A 69 -12.69 -0.03 -7.91
N ARG A 70 -13.68 -0.06 -7.02
CA ARG A 70 -14.32 1.17 -6.53
C ARG A 70 -13.33 2.08 -5.82
N PHE A 71 -12.48 1.51 -4.97
CA PHE A 71 -11.42 2.25 -4.28
C PHE A 71 -10.42 2.85 -5.29
N GLN A 72 -9.99 2.09 -6.29
CA GLN A 72 -9.09 2.59 -7.33
C GLN A 72 -9.70 3.77 -8.11
N ARG A 73 -10.97 3.66 -8.54
CA ARG A 73 -11.67 4.76 -9.22
C ARG A 73 -11.75 6.00 -8.35
N TRP A 74 -12.17 5.84 -7.10
CA TRP A 74 -12.24 6.94 -6.13
C TRP A 74 -10.89 7.65 -5.94
N ARG A 75 -9.81 6.88 -5.81
CA ARG A 75 -8.44 7.42 -5.69
C ARG A 75 -8.01 8.20 -6.93
N MET A 76 -8.38 7.73 -8.12
CA MET A 76 -8.07 8.42 -9.37
C MET A 76 -8.85 9.74 -9.51
N SER A 77 -10.15 9.74 -9.17
CA SER A 77 -10.95 10.95 -9.15
C SER A 77 -10.36 12.00 -8.21
N ARG A 78 -10.01 11.62 -6.97
CA ARG A 78 -9.34 12.50 -6.01
C ARG A 78 -8.05 13.12 -6.56
N LYS A 79 -7.22 12.33 -7.26
CA LYS A 79 -5.98 12.83 -7.88
C LYS A 79 -6.28 13.83 -9.00
N GLN A 80 -7.33 13.59 -9.79
CA GLN A 80 -7.74 14.51 -10.84
C GLN A 80 -8.30 15.81 -10.25
N ASP A 81 -9.14 15.73 -9.21
CA ASP A 81 -9.67 16.90 -8.51
C ASP A 81 -8.54 17.77 -7.94
N LEU A 82 -7.52 17.14 -7.34
CA LEU A 82 -6.34 17.87 -6.83
C LEU A 82 -5.58 18.59 -7.94
N LYS A 83 -5.44 17.97 -9.12
CA LYS A 83 -4.80 18.60 -10.29
C LYS A 83 -5.63 19.78 -10.78
N ASN A 84 -6.93 19.59 -10.97
CA ASN A 84 -7.84 20.62 -11.44
C ASN A 84 -7.86 21.81 -10.47
N ASN A 85 -7.91 21.55 -9.16
CA ASN A 85 -7.85 22.60 -8.14
C ASN A 85 -6.53 23.38 -8.21
N ALA A 86 -5.41 22.70 -8.39
CA ALA A 86 -4.11 23.37 -8.54
C ALA A 86 -4.03 24.22 -9.83
N GLU A 87 -4.70 23.82 -10.90
CA GLU A 87 -4.81 24.60 -12.14
C GLU A 87 -5.72 25.83 -11.94
N LEU A 88 -6.89 25.65 -11.33
CA LEU A 88 -7.81 26.74 -10.99
C LEU A 88 -7.15 27.77 -10.07
N GLU A 89 -6.36 27.34 -9.07
CA GLU A 89 -5.62 28.25 -8.20
C GLU A 89 -4.61 29.10 -8.97
N LYS A 90 -3.95 28.55 -9.99
CA LYS A 90 -3.03 29.32 -10.84
C LYS A 90 -3.78 30.35 -11.68
N GLU A 91 -4.90 29.94 -12.29
CA GLU A 91 -5.73 30.83 -13.10
C GLU A 91 -6.29 32.00 -12.27
N ILE A 92 -6.78 31.73 -11.06
CA ILE A 92 -7.24 32.77 -10.13
C ILE A 92 -6.12 33.76 -9.82
N ARG A 93 -4.89 33.28 -9.54
CA ARG A 93 -3.75 34.16 -9.26
C ARG A 93 -3.40 35.03 -10.45
N GLN A 94 -3.42 34.47 -11.65
CA GLN A 94 -3.15 35.21 -12.89
C GLN A 94 -4.19 36.31 -13.11
N LEU A 95 -5.49 35.97 -13.02
CA LEU A 95 -6.56 36.95 -13.15
C LEU A 95 -6.49 38.06 -12.09
N GLN A 96 -6.15 37.71 -10.84
CA GLN A 96 -5.93 38.70 -9.78
C GLN A 96 -4.79 39.67 -10.12
N GLN A 97 -3.71 39.16 -10.71
CA GLN A 97 -2.59 39.98 -11.14
C GLN A 97 -2.97 40.90 -12.31
N GLU A 98 -3.66 40.37 -13.33
CA GLU A 98 -4.15 41.16 -14.46
C GLU A 98 -5.10 42.27 -14.02
N ILE A 99 -6.03 41.98 -13.10
CA ILE A 99 -6.93 43.00 -12.53
C ILE A 99 -6.13 44.06 -11.74
N SER A 100 -5.11 43.66 -10.98
CA SER A 100 -4.25 44.60 -10.26
C SER A 100 -3.53 45.54 -11.22
N ASP A 101 -2.98 45.01 -12.31
CA ASP A 101 -2.25 45.78 -13.30
C ASP A 101 -3.18 46.70 -14.09
N LEU A 102 -4.37 46.23 -14.47
CA LEU A 102 -5.40 47.07 -15.09
C LEU A 102 -5.80 48.22 -14.16
N LYS A 103 -6.07 47.96 -12.87
CA LYS A 103 -6.39 49.01 -11.89
C LYS A 103 -5.29 50.06 -11.79
N LYS A 104 -4.01 49.64 -11.80
CA LYS A 104 -2.87 50.58 -11.78
C LYS A 104 -2.82 51.43 -13.05
N ARG A 105 -3.06 50.84 -14.23
CA ARG A 105 -3.09 51.57 -15.51
C ARG A 105 -4.19 52.64 -15.53
N PHE A 106 -5.41 52.28 -15.15
CA PHE A 106 -6.51 53.25 -15.06
C PHE A 106 -6.26 54.35 -14.02
N SER A 107 -5.64 54.01 -12.88
CA SER A 107 -5.27 55.00 -11.87
C SER A 107 -4.19 55.98 -12.36
N ASN A 108 -3.30 55.56 -13.27
CA ASN A 108 -2.25 56.41 -13.84
C ASN A 108 -2.73 57.23 -15.05
N GLU A 109 -3.77 56.80 -15.77
CA GLU A 109 -4.39 57.58 -16.86
C GLU A 109 -5.38 58.64 -16.37
N SER A 110 -5.73 58.63 -15.08
CA SER A 110 -6.69 59.57 -14.47
C SER A 110 -6.04 60.87 -13.92
N VAL A 111 -4.76 61.12 -14.23
CA VAL A 111 -3.98 62.31 -13.86
C VAL A 111 -3.50 63.00 -15.13
#